data_AF-A0A9D0N7E4-F1
#
_entry.id   AF-A0A9D0N7E4-F1
#
_cell.length_a   1.000
_cell.length_b   1.000
_cell.length_c   1.000
_cell.angle_alpha   90.00
_cell.angle_beta   90.00
_cell.angle_gamma   90.00
#
_symmetry.space_group_name_H-M   'P 1'
#
loop_
_entity.id
_entity.type
_entity.pdbx_description
1 polymer ?
#
loop_
_entity_poly.entity_id
_entity_poly.type
_entity_poly.pdbx_seq_one_letter_code
_entity_poly.pdbx_strand_id
1 'polypeptide(L)'
;MAKHKNALLLRQRPRFNHHTFFILLLGIAFTLGGMILDIRSAYALNPGDIAILGVRADDIDGTAGNGNDDAFAWVPLVNLAPGAEIFFTDAGWTAANTFRAQEGAIKYTAPAGGLAAGTVMLLELTRDGSGAYIFTPSGGGGTYSNANDAFVGTTGFLTATSGDQVFIFEGSTAAPVFIWGWKNESPFDADATSNDTSALPPGLTAGVNALAVDNGASTDNNRYVGTSSGTALALAAAIADPANWETNAGSSTSPDNAVWANHAEDVNAFGTTQNTTMAAGAVAVANAPSGGGQAHENRPPQLAMHYIICLEGIYPARS
;
A
#
# COMPACT_ATOMS: atom_id res chain seq x y z
N MET A 1 -57.80 -73.21 -8.36
CA MET A 1 -57.68 -71.93 -9.10
C MET A 1 -56.70 -71.04 -8.36
N ALA A 2 -55.62 -70.65 -9.03
CA ALA A 2 -54.41 -70.08 -8.46
C ALA A 2 -54.43 -68.55 -8.32
N LYS A 3 -53.74 -68.05 -7.29
CA LYS A 3 -52.98 -66.77 -7.13
C LYS A 3 -52.73 -66.61 -5.61
N HIS A 4 -51.65 -67.04 -4.96
CA HIS A 4 -50.21 -66.73 -5.10
C HIS A 4 -49.99 -65.19 -5.20
N LYS A 5 -49.33 -64.46 -4.28
CA LYS A 5 -48.21 -64.76 -3.35
C LYS A 5 -48.12 -63.75 -2.18
N ASN A 6 -47.48 -64.23 -1.10
CA ASN A 6 -46.82 -63.55 0.04
C ASN A 6 -45.96 -62.34 -0.38
N ALA A 7 -45.53 -61.36 0.43
CA ALA A 7 -45.05 -61.29 1.82
C ALA A 7 -45.10 -59.78 2.26
N LEU A 8 -44.89 -59.32 3.50
CA LEU A 8 -43.68 -59.47 4.31
C LEU A 8 -43.93 -58.87 5.72
N LEU A 9 -43.33 -59.54 6.69
CA LEU A 9 -43.36 -59.45 8.16
C LEU A 9 -42.96 -58.06 8.71
N LEU A 10 -43.75 -57.43 9.60
CA LEU A 10 -43.85 -57.57 11.08
C LEU A 10 -42.89 -56.69 11.90
N ARG A 11 -43.40 -55.49 12.23
CA ARG A 11 -43.43 -54.78 13.54
C ARG A 11 -42.59 -55.38 14.69
N GLN A 12 -41.75 -54.55 15.33
CA GLN A 12 -41.79 -54.17 16.77
C GLN A 12 -40.46 -53.53 17.26
N ARG A 13 -40.57 -52.38 17.95
CA ARG A 13 -39.61 -51.86 18.96
C ARG A 13 -40.19 -52.20 20.36
N PRO A 14 -39.51 -52.05 21.52
CA PRO A 14 -38.08 -51.93 21.86
C PRO A 14 -37.64 -52.81 23.08
N ARG A 15 -36.39 -52.60 23.51
CA ARG A 15 -35.75 -52.77 24.85
C ARG A 15 -35.00 -54.08 25.13
N PHE A 16 -33.72 -53.96 25.50
CA PHE A 16 -33.09 -54.78 26.54
C PHE A 16 -31.94 -54.04 27.25
N ASN A 17 -31.64 -54.50 28.46
CA ASN A 17 -31.08 -53.81 29.62
C ASN A 17 -29.69 -54.38 30.02
N HIS A 18 -28.87 -53.53 30.67
CA HIS A 18 -27.86 -53.77 31.72
C HIS A 18 -27.00 -55.07 31.78
N HIS A 19 -25.66 -54.86 31.82
CA HIS A 19 -24.57 -55.69 32.40
C HIS A 19 -23.61 -56.49 31.48
N THR A 20 -22.46 -55.89 31.10
CA THR A 20 -21.09 -56.51 30.99
C THR A 20 -20.07 -55.39 30.62
N PHE A 21 -19.27 -54.84 31.55
CA PHE A 21 -17.91 -55.20 32.04
C PHE A 21 -16.72 -54.57 31.27
N PHE A 22 -15.95 -53.71 31.99
CA PHE A 22 -14.51 -53.33 31.85
C PHE A 22 -14.04 -52.61 30.56
N ILE A 23 -13.33 -51.46 30.57
CA ILE A 23 -11.97 -51.23 31.09
C ILE A 23 -11.75 -49.77 31.56
N LEU A 24 -10.95 -49.67 32.62
CA LEU A 24 -10.39 -48.59 33.43
C LEU A 24 -9.37 -47.68 32.70
N LEU A 25 -9.44 -46.34 32.82
CA LEU A 25 -8.36 -45.53 33.44
C LEU A 25 -8.77 -44.08 33.77
N LEU A 26 -8.38 -43.70 34.98
CA LEU A 26 -8.51 -42.48 35.76
C LEU A 26 -7.54 -41.38 35.29
N GLY A 27 -7.94 -40.10 35.33
CA GLY A 27 -6.94 -39.03 35.31
C GLY A 27 -7.42 -37.58 35.13
N ILE A 28 -7.73 -36.93 36.25
CA ILE A 28 -7.63 -35.48 36.51
C ILE A 28 -8.75 -34.59 35.94
N ALA A 29 -9.70 -34.29 36.83
CA ALA A 29 -10.45 -33.05 36.78
C ALA A 29 -9.55 -31.90 37.27
N PHE A 30 -9.27 -30.92 36.42
CA PHE A 30 -8.87 -29.58 36.83
C PHE A 30 -9.90 -28.61 36.29
N THR A 31 -10.60 -27.94 37.21
CA THR A 31 -11.53 -26.85 36.93
C THR A 31 -10.77 -25.69 36.30
N LEU A 32 -11.07 -25.35 35.06
CA LEU A 32 -10.73 -24.05 34.48
C LEU A 32 -12.01 -23.45 33.87
N GLY A 33 -12.74 -22.72 34.71
CA GLY A 33 -13.65 -21.70 34.21
C GLY A 33 -12.82 -20.62 33.53
N GLY A 34 -13.16 -20.29 32.29
CA GLY A 34 -12.70 -19.06 31.64
C GLY A 34 -11.32 -19.12 31.00
N MET A 35 -11.13 -20.01 30.02
CA MET A 35 -10.28 -19.67 28.88
C MET A 35 -10.82 -20.41 27.66
N ILE A 36 -11.80 -19.80 26.99
CA ILE A 36 -11.98 -20.05 25.56
C ILE A 36 -10.71 -19.47 24.94
N LEU A 37 -9.74 -20.34 24.66
CA LEU A 37 -8.69 -20.04 23.72
C LEU A 37 -9.43 -19.91 22.37
N ASP A 38 -9.82 -18.69 22.02
CA ASP A 38 -10.33 -18.35 20.70
C ASP A 38 -9.14 -18.56 19.75
N ILE A 39 -8.97 -19.78 19.24
CA ILE A 39 -8.14 -20.03 18.07
C ILE A 39 -8.90 -19.39 16.92
N ARG A 40 -8.73 -18.07 16.78
CA ARG A 40 -8.99 -17.43 15.51
C ARG A 40 -7.93 -17.95 14.55
N SER A 41 -8.40 -18.59 13.48
CA SER A 41 -7.61 -18.87 12.30
C SER A 41 -6.88 -17.60 11.86
N ALA A 42 -5.71 -17.73 11.23
CA ALA A 42 -4.72 -16.68 10.95
C ALA A 42 -5.14 -15.54 9.98
N TYR A 43 -6.38 -15.06 10.05
CA TYR A 43 -6.86 -13.84 9.39
C TYR A 43 -7.31 -12.86 10.46
N ALA A 44 -6.52 -11.79 10.64
CA ALA A 44 -6.53 -10.96 11.83
C ALA A 44 -7.09 -9.55 11.59
N LEU A 45 -7.30 -9.16 10.32
CA LEU A 45 -7.64 -7.80 9.94
C LEU A 45 -9.12 -7.66 9.57
N ASN A 46 -9.71 -6.55 10.01
CA ASN A 46 -11.05 -6.13 9.67
C ASN A 46 -11.03 -5.17 8.47
N PRO A 47 -12.16 -5.04 7.74
CA PRO A 47 -12.31 -3.98 6.76
C PRO A 47 -12.00 -2.60 7.37
N GLY A 48 -11.06 -1.86 6.76
CA GLY A 48 -10.57 -0.60 7.29
C GLY A 48 -9.27 -0.66 8.11
N ASP A 49 -8.72 -1.84 8.39
CA ASP A 49 -7.47 -1.96 9.17
C ASP A 49 -6.20 -1.65 8.36
N ILE A 50 -6.32 -1.58 7.03
CA ILE A 50 -5.29 -1.08 6.09
C ILE A 50 -5.99 -0.12 5.14
N ALA A 51 -5.30 0.93 4.69
CA ALA A 51 -5.82 1.87 3.69
C ALA A 51 -4.77 2.23 2.63
N ILE A 52 -5.23 2.60 1.44
CA ILE A 52 -4.41 3.11 0.34
C ILE A 52 -4.26 4.63 0.50
N LEU A 53 -3.05 5.15 0.30
CA LEU A 53 -2.71 6.56 0.43
C LEU A 53 -2.33 7.22 -0.90
N GLY A 54 -2.03 6.42 -1.92
CA GLY A 54 -1.78 6.95 -3.25
C GLY A 54 -1.55 5.87 -4.28
N VAL A 55 -1.89 6.17 -5.53
CA VAL A 55 -1.69 5.31 -6.69
C VAL A 55 -1.26 6.19 -7.85
N ARG A 56 -0.14 5.81 -8.48
CA ARG A 56 0.36 6.36 -9.74
C ARG A 56 0.37 5.21 -10.76
N ALA A 57 -0.32 5.42 -11.87
CA ALA A 57 -0.50 4.44 -12.94
C ALA A 57 -0.25 5.16 -14.27
N ASP A 58 1.02 5.24 -14.68
CA ASP A 58 1.50 6.15 -15.76
C ASP A 58 2.09 5.34 -16.93
N ASP A 59 2.99 4.39 -16.65
CA ASP A 59 3.46 3.24 -17.48
C ASP A 59 4.82 2.78 -16.94
N ILE A 60 5.09 1.47 -16.91
CA ILE A 60 6.41 0.96 -16.52
C ILE A 60 7.35 1.01 -17.73
N ASP A 61 8.07 2.11 -17.91
CA ASP A 61 9.09 2.30 -18.96
C ASP A 61 10.33 1.38 -18.77
N GLY A 62 10.43 0.65 -17.66
CA GLY A 62 11.55 -0.27 -17.39
C GLY A 62 12.86 0.47 -17.09
N THR A 63 12.80 1.79 -16.92
CA THR A 63 13.91 2.64 -16.50
C THR A 63 13.74 3.02 -15.03
N ALA A 64 14.32 2.21 -14.14
CA ALA A 64 14.18 2.42 -12.70
C ALA A 64 14.55 3.85 -12.26
N GLY A 65 13.63 4.52 -11.55
CA GLY A 65 13.87 5.80 -10.90
C GLY A 65 13.67 7.03 -11.79
N ASN A 66 12.99 6.89 -12.94
CA ASN A 66 12.57 8.02 -13.77
C ASN A 66 11.37 8.80 -13.18
N GLY A 67 10.66 8.24 -12.19
CA GLY A 67 9.49 8.86 -11.56
C GLY A 67 8.17 8.61 -12.29
N ASN A 68 8.22 7.89 -13.42
CA ASN A 68 7.09 7.54 -14.29
C ASN A 68 6.65 6.09 -14.09
N ASP A 69 7.47 5.29 -13.39
CA ASP A 69 7.14 3.91 -13.01
C ASP A 69 5.92 3.86 -12.06
N ASP A 70 5.08 2.85 -12.25
CA ASP A 70 3.89 2.62 -11.42
C ASP A 70 4.24 2.48 -9.94
N ALA A 71 3.43 3.10 -9.10
CA ALA A 71 3.66 3.07 -7.67
C ALA A 71 2.35 3.13 -6.89
N PHE A 72 2.35 2.50 -5.71
CA PHE A 72 1.26 2.70 -4.77
C PHE A 72 1.77 2.79 -3.34
N ALA A 73 1.05 3.55 -2.53
CA ALA A 73 1.31 3.74 -1.12
C ALA A 73 0.14 3.24 -0.28
N TRP A 74 0.45 2.61 0.85
CA TRP A 74 -0.54 2.09 1.78
C TRP A 74 -0.06 2.23 3.23
N VAL A 75 -0.99 2.15 4.17
CA VAL A 75 -0.70 2.26 5.61
C VAL A 75 -1.54 1.27 6.40
N PRO A 76 -0.96 0.49 7.32
CA PRO A 76 -1.73 -0.26 8.29
C PRO A 76 -2.22 0.69 9.38
N LEU A 77 -3.51 0.67 9.68
CA LEU A 77 -4.14 1.45 10.74
C LEU A 77 -4.16 0.70 12.09
N VAL A 78 -3.73 -0.57 12.07
CA VAL A 78 -3.46 -1.43 13.22
C VAL A 78 -2.06 -2.06 13.08
N ASN A 79 -1.52 -2.64 14.15
CA ASN A 79 -0.25 -3.36 14.05
C ASN A 79 -0.43 -4.66 13.27
N LEU A 80 0.42 -4.91 12.27
CA LEU A 80 0.48 -6.20 11.59
C LEU A 80 1.38 -7.17 12.36
N ALA A 81 0.92 -8.39 12.53
CA ALA A 81 1.70 -9.45 13.16
C ALA A 81 2.92 -9.85 12.30
N PRO A 82 4.00 -10.39 12.91
CA PRO A 82 5.10 -10.97 12.17
C PRO A 82 4.63 -12.01 11.14
N GLY A 83 5.09 -11.90 9.90
CA GLY A 83 4.73 -12.84 8.83
C GLY A 83 3.30 -12.73 8.32
N ALA A 84 2.52 -11.70 8.71
CA ALA A 84 1.21 -11.44 8.11
C ALA A 84 1.32 -11.32 6.59
N GLU A 85 0.41 -11.97 5.87
CA GLU A 85 0.37 -12.00 4.40
C GLU A 85 -0.78 -11.15 3.89
N ILE A 86 -0.46 -10.07 3.19
CA ILE A 86 -1.42 -9.13 2.61
C ILE A 86 -1.31 -9.20 1.09
N PHE A 87 -2.44 -9.34 0.41
CA PHE A 87 -2.49 -9.39 -1.04
C PHE A 87 -3.03 -8.08 -1.59
N PHE A 88 -2.46 -7.67 -2.72
CA PHE A 88 -2.90 -6.53 -3.52
C PHE A 88 -3.17 -7.01 -4.93
N THR A 89 -4.30 -6.61 -5.51
CA THR A 89 -4.65 -6.96 -6.88
C THR A 89 -5.35 -5.79 -7.55
N ASP A 90 -5.04 -5.63 -8.83
CA ASP A 90 -5.74 -4.79 -9.78
C ASP A 90 -6.82 -5.58 -10.55
N ALA A 91 -7.02 -6.86 -10.22
CA ALA A 91 -8.08 -7.64 -10.84
C ALA A 91 -9.46 -7.06 -10.48
N GLY A 92 -10.22 -6.64 -11.50
CA GLY A 92 -11.58 -6.14 -11.32
C GLY A 92 -12.50 -7.20 -10.68
N TRP A 93 -13.39 -6.79 -9.78
CA TRP A 93 -14.34 -7.70 -9.13
C TRP A 93 -15.62 -7.84 -9.95
N THR A 94 -16.05 -9.08 -10.19
CA THR A 94 -17.22 -9.38 -11.02
C THR A 94 -18.50 -9.53 -10.19
N ALA A 95 -19.65 -9.35 -10.83
CA ALA A 95 -20.98 -9.60 -10.27
C ALA A 95 -21.17 -11.08 -9.85
N ALA A 96 -20.32 -11.99 -10.32
CA ALA A 96 -20.30 -13.40 -9.93
C ALA A 96 -19.55 -13.67 -8.59
N ASN A 97 -19.09 -12.62 -7.91
CA ASN A 97 -18.27 -12.70 -6.68
C ASN A 97 -16.94 -13.44 -6.88
N THR A 98 -16.28 -13.14 -7.99
CA THR A 98 -14.91 -13.57 -8.27
C THR A 98 -14.13 -12.42 -8.91
N PHE A 99 -12.80 -12.47 -8.81
CA PHE A 99 -11.94 -11.61 -9.63
C PHE A 99 -12.09 -11.94 -11.13
N ARG A 100 -11.91 -10.93 -11.98
CA ARG A 100 -11.79 -11.09 -13.43
C ARG A 100 -10.33 -11.46 -13.75
N ALA A 101 -10.09 -12.74 -14.00
CA ALA A 101 -8.75 -13.34 -14.08
C ALA A 101 -7.91 -12.98 -15.33
N GLN A 102 -7.69 -11.69 -15.60
CA GLN A 102 -6.91 -11.19 -16.74
C GLN A 102 -5.85 -10.17 -16.33
N GLU A 103 -5.65 -9.95 -15.03
CA GLU A 103 -4.76 -8.95 -14.43
C GLU A 103 -3.68 -9.64 -13.59
N GLY A 104 -3.38 -9.16 -12.38
CA GLY A 104 -2.42 -9.82 -11.51
C GLY A 104 -2.57 -9.46 -10.05
N ALA A 105 -1.68 -10.03 -9.24
CA ALA A 105 -1.59 -9.72 -7.83
C ALA A 105 -0.16 -9.79 -7.34
N ILE A 106 0.07 -9.10 -6.24
CA ILE A 106 1.29 -9.17 -5.46
C ILE A 106 0.94 -9.51 -4.01
N LYS A 107 1.91 -10.11 -3.30
CA LYS A 107 1.80 -10.42 -1.88
C LYS A 107 2.89 -9.69 -1.12
N TYR A 108 2.50 -9.01 -0.05
CA TYR A 108 3.37 -8.52 0.99
C TYR A 108 3.44 -9.52 2.15
N THR A 109 4.63 -9.74 2.69
CA THR A 109 4.84 -10.48 3.94
C THR A 109 5.51 -9.58 4.97
N ALA A 110 4.85 -9.36 6.10
CA ALA A 110 5.37 -8.54 7.19
C ALA A 110 6.68 -9.12 7.75
N PRO A 111 7.65 -8.28 8.13
CA PRO A 111 8.94 -8.75 8.64
C PRO A 111 8.79 -9.47 10.00
N ALA A 112 9.86 -10.12 10.47
CA ALA A 112 9.85 -10.90 11.71
C ALA A 112 9.47 -10.10 12.98
N GLY A 113 9.55 -8.77 12.94
CA GLY A 113 9.09 -7.87 14.01
C GLY A 113 7.64 -7.41 13.90
N GLY A 114 6.92 -7.81 12.83
CA GLY A 114 5.64 -7.21 12.45
C GLY A 114 5.82 -5.84 11.82
N LEU A 115 4.70 -5.16 11.53
CA LEU A 115 4.68 -3.79 11.01
C LEU A 115 3.83 -2.92 11.93
N ALA A 116 4.35 -1.80 12.41
CA ALA A 116 3.62 -0.92 13.31
C ALA A 116 2.53 -0.13 12.57
N ALA A 117 1.40 0.11 13.25
CA ALA A 117 0.36 1.00 12.75
C ALA A 117 0.92 2.39 12.41
N GLY A 118 0.41 2.99 11.35
CA GLY A 118 0.86 4.30 10.86
C GLY A 118 2.16 4.27 10.04
N THR A 119 2.79 3.11 9.87
CA THR A 119 3.97 2.98 8.99
C THR A 119 3.53 3.09 7.53
N VAL A 120 3.81 4.22 6.89
CA VAL A 120 3.53 4.41 5.46
C VAL A 120 4.48 3.55 4.64
N MET A 121 3.91 2.64 3.86
CA MET A 121 4.62 1.82 2.89
C MET A 121 4.43 2.42 1.51
N LEU A 122 5.52 2.54 0.76
CA LEU A 122 5.50 2.88 -0.67
C LEU A 122 6.14 1.71 -1.42
N LEU A 123 5.48 1.25 -2.48
CA LEU A 123 6.04 0.30 -3.41
C LEU A 123 6.14 0.94 -4.79
N GLU A 124 7.36 1.04 -5.31
CA GLU A 124 7.61 1.34 -6.73
C GLU A 124 7.75 0.03 -7.49
N LEU A 125 7.06 -0.07 -8.62
CA LEU A 125 7.05 -1.22 -9.52
C LEU A 125 7.83 -0.88 -10.78
N THR A 126 8.90 -1.62 -11.03
CA THR A 126 9.69 -1.48 -12.25
C THR A 126 9.80 -2.83 -12.95
N ARG A 127 10.34 -2.86 -14.16
CA ARG A 127 10.66 -4.11 -14.88
C ARG A 127 12.15 -4.25 -15.07
N ASP A 128 12.66 -5.46 -14.93
CA ASP A 128 14.01 -5.77 -15.34
C ASP A 128 14.11 -5.87 -16.87
N GLY A 129 15.33 -5.96 -17.40
CA GLY A 129 15.56 -6.10 -18.85
C GLY A 129 14.99 -7.39 -19.47
N SER A 130 14.42 -8.30 -18.67
CA SER A 130 13.70 -9.50 -19.12
C SER A 130 12.17 -9.36 -19.06
N GLY A 131 11.67 -8.22 -18.54
CA GLY A 131 10.25 -7.94 -18.35
C GLY A 131 9.67 -8.48 -17.04
N ALA A 132 10.50 -8.98 -16.13
CA ALA A 132 10.07 -9.42 -14.80
C ALA A 132 9.89 -8.22 -13.86
N TYR A 133 8.90 -8.30 -12.97
CA TYR A 133 8.64 -7.25 -11.99
C TYR A 133 9.77 -7.16 -10.95
N ILE A 134 10.23 -5.93 -10.70
CA ILE A 134 11.07 -5.55 -9.58
C ILE A 134 10.23 -4.73 -8.62
N PHE A 135 10.20 -5.14 -7.36
CA PHE A 135 9.51 -4.46 -6.27
C PHE A 135 10.54 -3.67 -5.46
N THR A 136 10.41 -2.35 -5.41
CA THR A 136 11.31 -1.47 -4.64
C THR A 136 10.52 -0.84 -3.49
N PRO A 137 10.47 -1.49 -2.31
CA PRO A 137 9.70 -0.97 -1.19
C PRO A 137 10.48 0.06 -0.36
N SER A 138 9.76 1.01 0.23
CA SER A 138 10.24 1.88 1.30
C SER A 138 9.22 1.99 2.44
N GLY A 139 9.65 2.42 3.64
CA GLY A 139 8.76 2.73 4.76
C GLY A 139 8.84 1.82 6.00
N GLY A 140 8.99 0.50 5.84
CA GLY A 140 8.81 -0.41 6.99
C GLY A 140 9.30 -1.84 6.87
N GLY A 141 10.12 -2.15 5.85
CA GLY A 141 10.64 -3.51 5.62
C GLY A 141 9.56 -4.50 5.17
N GLY A 142 9.86 -5.80 5.32
CA GLY A 142 9.05 -6.89 4.75
C GLY A 142 9.47 -7.23 3.32
N THR A 143 8.75 -8.14 2.69
CA THR A 143 9.07 -8.62 1.33
C THR A 143 7.84 -8.61 0.45
N TYR A 144 8.03 -8.31 -0.83
CA TYR A 144 7.00 -8.42 -1.86
C TYR A 144 7.32 -9.56 -2.82
N SER A 145 6.30 -10.28 -3.25
CA SER A 145 6.41 -11.35 -4.24
C SER A 145 5.25 -11.30 -5.22
N ASN A 146 5.45 -11.84 -6.41
CA ASN A 146 4.35 -12.09 -7.34
C ASN A 146 3.33 -13.06 -6.69
N ALA A 147 2.04 -12.80 -6.92
CA ALA A 147 0.92 -13.63 -6.47
C ALA A 147 -0.08 -13.90 -7.60
N ASN A 148 0.39 -13.88 -8.85
CA ASN A 148 -0.43 -14.18 -10.02
C ASN A 148 -0.86 -15.65 -9.99
N ASP A 149 -2.12 -15.90 -10.36
CA ASP A 149 -2.67 -17.23 -10.50
C ASP A 149 -3.92 -17.24 -11.40
N ALA A 150 -4.62 -18.37 -11.43
CA ALA A 150 -5.80 -18.54 -12.28
C ALA A 150 -7.03 -17.72 -11.86
N PHE A 151 -7.03 -17.08 -10.68
CA PHE A 151 -8.15 -16.30 -10.16
C PHE A 151 -7.99 -14.80 -10.45
N VAL A 152 -6.77 -14.28 -10.40
CA VAL A 152 -6.47 -12.85 -10.66
C VAL A 152 -5.89 -12.61 -12.05
N GLY A 153 -5.27 -13.63 -12.66
CA GLY A 153 -4.59 -13.53 -13.95
C GLY A 153 -3.06 -13.53 -13.82
N THR A 154 -2.39 -13.35 -14.97
CA THR A 154 -0.93 -13.43 -15.09
C THR A 154 -0.27 -12.25 -15.81
N THR A 155 -0.99 -11.16 -16.08
CA THR A 155 -0.42 -9.98 -16.77
C THR A 155 0.38 -9.10 -15.82
N GLY A 156 0.11 -9.22 -14.51
CA GLY A 156 0.79 -8.51 -13.43
C GLY A 156 -0.07 -7.40 -12.85
N PHE A 157 0.47 -6.72 -11.85
CA PHE A 157 -0.27 -5.79 -10.99
C PHE A 157 0.02 -4.35 -11.38
N LEU A 158 -1.04 -3.52 -11.46
CA LEU A 158 -1.03 -2.12 -11.89
C LEU A 158 -0.43 -2.02 -13.29
N THR A 159 -1.13 -2.55 -14.29
CA THR A 159 -0.64 -2.54 -15.69
C THR A 159 -1.45 -1.63 -16.61
N ALA A 160 -2.54 -1.07 -16.10
CA ALA A 160 -3.38 -0.16 -16.85
C ALA A 160 -2.88 1.28 -16.68
N THR A 161 -2.78 2.02 -17.78
CA THR A 161 -2.40 3.45 -17.77
C THR A 161 -3.59 4.38 -17.52
N SER A 162 -4.79 3.82 -17.33
CA SER A 162 -6.02 4.54 -16.98
C SER A 162 -7.01 3.58 -16.31
N GLY A 163 -7.98 4.11 -15.54
CA GLY A 163 -9.15 3.33 -15.12
C GLY A 163 -8.92 2.26 -14.03
N ASP A 164 -7.76 2.24 -13.39
CA ASP A 164 -7.34 1.13 -12.53
C ASP A 164 -8.13 1.01 -11.21
N GLN A 165 -8.05 -0.18 -10.59
CA GLN A 165 -8.50 -0.47 -9.23
C GLN A 165 -7.39 -1.14 -8.41
N VAL A 166 -7.46 -1.01 -7.09
CA VAL A 166 -6.60 -1.80 -6.20
C VAL A 166 -7.42 -2.29 -5.02
N PHE A 167 -7.43 -3.60 -4.81
CA PHE A 167 -8.02 -4.22 -3.63
C PHE A 167 -6.96 -4.81 -2.71
N ILE A 168 -7.15 -4.60 -1.41
CA ILE A 168 -6.34 -5.16 -0.33
C ILE A 168 -7.15 -6.25 0.35
N PHE A 169 -6.56 -7.44 0.51
CA PHE A 169 -7.21 -8.55 1.18
C PHE A 169 -6.22 -9.48 1.90
N GLU A 170 -6.73 -10.19 2.89
CA GLU A 170 -6.12 -11.39 3.46
C GLU A 170 -6.79 -12.65 2.88
N GLY A 171 -6.27 -13.84 3.18
CA GLY A 171 -6.83 -15.10 2.67
C GLY A 171 -6.07 -15.61 1.47
N SER A 172 -6.78 -15.74 0.35
CA SER A 172 -6.21 -16.13 -0.94
C SER A 172 -6.99 -15.46 -2.06
N THR A 173 -6.42 -15.40 -3.25
CA THR A 173 -7.08 -14.95 -4.49
C THR A 173 -8.38 -15.72 -4.80
N ALA A 174 -8.48 -16.99 -4.39
CA ALA A 174 -9.66 -17.84 -4.55
C ALA A 174 -10.76 -17.58 -3.50
N ALA A 175 -10.37 -17.09 -2.32
CA ALA A 175 -11.24 -16.83 -1.19
C ALA A 175 -10.74 -15.59 -0.43
N PRO A 176 -10.89 -14.39 -1.02
CA PRO A 176 -10.37 -13.16 -0.44
C PRO A 176 -11.22 -12.69 0.74
N VAL A 177 -10.55 -12.17 1.77
CA VAL A 177 -11.18 -11.41 2.85
C VAL A 177 -10.76 -9.95 2.68
N PHE A 178 -11.65 -9.15 2.09
CA PHE A 178 -11.35 -7.77 1.72
C PHE A 178 -11.18 -6.85 2.93
N ILE A 179 -10.14 -6.03 2.86
CA ILE A 179 -9.78 -5.04 3.89
C ILE A 179 -10.02 -3.63 3.39
N TRP A 180 -9.60 -3.33 2.15
CA TRP A 180 -9.75 -2.01 1.55
C TRP A 180 -9.88 -2.08 0.03
N GLY A 181 -10.49 -1.05 -0.57
CA GLY A 181 -10.56 -0.89 -2.03
C GLY A 181 -10.32 0.54 -2.48
N TRP A 182 -9.64 0.70 -3.61
CA TRP A 182 -9.49 1.95 -4.31
C TRP A 182 -9.88 1.75 -5.78
N LYS A 183 -10.56 2.72 -6.38
CA LYS A 183 -10.82 2.76 -7.81
C LYS A 183 -10.56 4.17 -8.34
N ASN A 184 -9.96 4.24 -9.52
CA ASN A 184 -9.61 5.50 -10.17
C ASN A 184 -10.82 6.27 -10.74
N GLU A 185 -11.99 5.65 -10.79
CA GLU A 185 -13.20 6.23 -11.35
C GLU A 185 -14.40 5.93 -10.44
N SER A 186 -15.19 6.95 -10.11
CA SER A 186 -16.44 6.80 -9.34
C SER A 186 -17.68 6.74 -10.24
N PRO A 187 -18.70 5.94 -9.89
CA PRO A 187 -18.71 4.99 -8.76
C PRO A 187 -17.97 3.69 -9.08
N PHE A 188 -17.91 2.78 -8.09
CA PHE A 188 -17.70 1.37 -8.39
C PHE A 188 -18.80 0.86 -9.34
N ASP A 189 -18.42 -0.02 -10.27
CA ASP A 189 -19.29 -0.54 -11.30
C ASP A 189 -20.26 -1.61 -10.76
N ALA A 190 -21.18 -2.05 -11.61
CA ALA A 190 -22.01 -3.21 -11.30
C ALA A 190 -21.29 -4.54 -11.53
N ASP A 191 -20.27 -4.54 -12.40
CA ASP A 191 -19.51 -5.73 -12.82
C ASP A 191 -18.15 -5.31 -13.40
N ALA A 192 -17.16 -6.20 -13.34
CA ALA A 192 -15.88 -6.02 -14.01
C ALA A 192 -15.92 -6.61 -15.43
N THR A 193 -15.89 -5.74 -16.44
CA THR A 193 -16.02 -6.13 -17.86
C THR A 193 -14.78 -5.82 -18.69
N SER A 194 -13.91 -4.96 -18.19
CA SER A 194 -12.62 -4.55 -18.75
C SER A 194 -11.56 -4.54 -17.64
N ASN A 195 -10.34 -4.14 -17.97
CA ASN A 195 -9.29 -3.80 -17.00
C ASN A 195 -9.61 -2.52 -16.19
N ASP A 196 -10.54 -1.70 -16.69
CA ASP A 196 -10.85 -0.39 -16.09
C ASP A 196 -12.14 -0.38 -15.23
N THR A 197 -12.78 -1.54 -15.09
CA THR A 197 -14.09 -1.64 -14.44
C THR A 197 -14.06 -2.66 -13.33
N SER A 198 -14.73 -2.32 -12.23
CA SER A 198 -14.75 -3.18 -11.06
C SER A 198 -15.96 -2.92 -10.18
N ALA A 199 -16.67 -3.99 -9.83
CA ALA A 199 -17.68 -3.92 -8.79
C ALA A 199 -17.05 -3.74 -7.41
N LEU A 200 -17.82 -3.25 -6.44
CA LEU A 200 -17.38 -3.20 -5.06
C LEU A 200 -17.48 -4.61 -4.43
N PRO A 201 -16.38 -5.22 -3.96
CA PRO A 201 -16.43 -6.53 -3.35
C PRO A 201 -17.25 -6.58 -2.05
N PRO A 202 -17.85 -7.73 -1.72
CA PRO A 202 -18.62 -7.88 -0.49
C PRO A 202 -17.73 -7.66 0.74
N GLY A 203 -18.28 -6.97 1.74
CA GLY A 203 -17.55 -6.60 2.96
C GLY A 203 -16.94 -5.20 2.92
N LEU A 204 -16.84 -4.60 1.73
CA LEU A 204 -16.46 -3.21 1.55
C LEU A 204 -17.69 -2.30 1.40
N THR A 205 -17.53 -1.03 1.74
CA THR A 205 -18.53 0.04 1.68
C THR A 205 -17.81 1.31 1.25
N ALA A 206 -18.24 1.87 0.10
CA ALA A 206 -17.71 3.10 -0.43
C ALA A 206 -17.89 4.26 0.57
N GLY A 207 -16.85 5.07 0.74
CA GLY A 207 -16.80 6.16 1.74
C GLY A 207 -16.50 5.69 3.17
N VAL A 208 -16.23 4.40 3.39
CA VAL A 208 -15.88 3.86 4.72
C VAL A 208 -14.57 3.08 4.69
N ASN A 209 -14.53 2.04 3.86
CA ASN A 209 -13.36 1.18 3.66
C ASN A 209 -13.11 0.88 2.18
N ALA A 210 -13.69 1.71 1.32
CA ALA A 210 -13.36 1.76 -0.08
C ALA A 210 -13.55 3.19 -0.58
N LEU A 211 -12.76 3.57 -1.58
CA LEU A 211 -12.82 4.88 -2.21
C LEU A 211 -12.84 4.72 -3.72
N ALA A 212 -13.75 5.41 -4.39
CA ALA A 212 -13.63 5.69 -5.80
C ALA A 212 -13.36 7.19 -5.93
N VAL A 213 -12.18 7.54 -6.45
CA VAL A 213 -11.59 8.87 -6.25
C VAL A 213 -12.23 9.95 -7.13
N ASP A 214 -12.52 9.68 -8.41
CA ASP A 214 -12.94 10.76 -9.32
C ASP A 214 -14.44 10.87 -9.59
N ASN A 215 -14.93 12.09 -9.83
CA ASN A 215 -16.32 12.43 -10.15
C ASN A 215 -16.62 12.41 -11.67
N GLY A 216 -16.18 11.37 -12.40
CA GLY A 216 -16.68 11.04 -13.74
C GLY A 216 -15.68 10.92 -14.89
N ALA A 217 -14.37 10.91 -14.62
CA ALA A 217 -13.29 10.62 -15.57
C ALA A 217 -12.13 9.87 -14.87
N SER A 218 -11.19 9.30 -15.62
CA SER A 218 -9.96 8.75 -15.04
C SER A 218 -8.99 9.87 -14.67
N THR A 219 -8.41 9.80 -13.48
CA THR A 219 -7.37 10.73 -13.02
C THR A 219 -6.05 10.01 -12.76
N ASP A 220 -4.92 10.71 -12.88
CA ASP A 220 -3.61 10.11 -12.62
C ASP A 220 -2.94 10.80 -11.42
N ASN A 221 -1.96 10.13 -10.81
CA ASN A 221 -1.21 10.58 -9.66
C ASN A 221 -2.09 10.88 -8.44
N ASN A 222 -3.01 9.95 -8.14
CA ASN A 222 -3.96 10.08 -7.05
C ASN A 222 -3.25 9.98 -5.70
N ARG A 223 -3.42 10.99 -4.84
CA ARG A 223 -2.75 11.07 -3.54
C ARG A 223 -3.66 11.61 -2.44
N TYR A 224 -3.65 10.95 -1.29
CA TYR A 224 -4.24 11.45 -0.06
C TYR A 224 -3.44 12.63 0.52
N VAL A 225 -4.14 13.74 0.80
CA VAL A 225 -3.59 14.99 1.37
C VAL A 225 -4.28 15.44 2.66
N GLY A 226 -5.18 14.60 3.19
CA GLY A 226 -5.89 14.89 4.44
C GLY A 226 -5.04 14.75 5.71
N THR A 227 -5.71 14.67 6.86
CA THR A 227 -5.04 14.53 8.16
C THR A 227 -4.20 13.23 8.23
N SER A 228 -2.99 13.35 8.77
CA SER A 228 -2.07 12.22 9.02
C SER A 228 -1.98 11.84 10.50
N SER A 229 -2.83 12.43 11.34
CA SER A 229 -2.88 12.16 12.78
C SER A 229 -4.32 11.94 13.25
N GLY A 230 -4.50 11.04 14.21
CA GLY A 230 -5.82 10.71 14.76
C GLY A 230 -5.92 9.25 15.19
N THR A 231 -7.13 8.80 15.47
CA THR A 231 -7.43 7.39 15.68
C THR A 231 -7.48 6.65 14.34
N ALA A 232 -7.28 5.33 14.35
CA ALA A 232 -7.43 4.48 13.17
C ALA A 232 -8.76 4.73 12.43
N LEU A 233 -9.87 4.79 13.18
CA LEU A 233 -11.19 5.06 12.62
C LEU A 233 -11.30 6.44 11.97
N ALA A 234 -10.72 7.48 12.59
CA ALA A 234 -10.76 8.84 12.03
C ALA A 234 -9.90 8.94 10.76
N LEU A 235 -8.75 8.27 10.73
CA LEU A 235 -7.89 8.20 9.54
C LEU A 235 -8.57 7.41 8.42
N ALA A 236 -9.16 6.25 8.71
CA ALA A 236 -9.91 5.48 7.72
C ALA A 236 -11.04 6.32 7.08
N ALA A 237 -11.83 7.01 7.91
CA ALA A 237 -12.89 7.88 7.41
C ALA A 237 -12.36 9.05 6.55
N ALA A 238 -11.26 9.67 6.96
CA ALA A 238 -10.64 10.75 6.19
C ALA A 238 -10.05 10.25 4.87
N ILE A 239 -9.40 9.08 4.86
CA ILE A 239 -8.82 8.47 3.67
C ILE A 239 -9.92 8.02 2.70
N ALA A 240 -11.08 7.56 3.19
CA ALA A 240 -12.22 7.18 2.36
C ALA A 240 -13.05 8.37 1.84
N ASP A 241 -12.68 9.62 2.18
CA ASP A 241 -13.35 10.82 1.70
C ASP A 241 -12.62 11.37 0.46
N PRO A 242 -13.25 11.39 -0.73
CA PRO A 242 -12.63 11.90 -1.95
C PRO A 242 -12.21 13.37 -1.85
N ALA A 243 -12.81 14.16 -0.95
CA ALA A 243 -12.41 15.56 -0.74
C ALA A 243 -10.99 15.71 -0.17
N ASN A 244 -10.41 14.63 0.38
CA ASN A 244 -9.06 14.61 0.92
C ASN A 244 -8.03 14.05 -0.08
N TRP A 245 -8.38 13.96 -1.36
CA TRP A 245 -7.50 13.44 -2.41
C TRP A 245 -7.21 14.50 -3.48
N GLU A 246 -5.96 14.54 -3.91
CA GLU A 246 -5.51 15.27 -5.10
C GLU A 246 -5.33 14.28 -6.25
N THR A 247 -5.84 14.63 -7.43
CA THR A 247 -6.04 13.72 -8.57
C THR A 247 -5.38 14.23 -9.85
N ASN A 248 -4.35 15.07 -9.69
CA ASN A 248 -3.70 15.67 -10.83
C ASN A 248 -2.22 15.87 -10.52
N ALA A 249 -1.36 15.56 -11.49
CA ALA A 249 -0.02 16.10 -11.48
C ALA A 249 -0.13 17.65 -11.59
N GLY A 250 0.70 18.40 -10.86
CA GLY A 250 0.58 19.86 -10.79
C GLY A 250 0.52 20.50 -12.17
N SER A 251 -0.65 20.95 -12.62
CA SER A 251 -0.91 21.45 -13.99
C SER A 251 -0.25 22.80 -14.34
N SER A 252 0.66 23.25 -13.48
CA SER A 252 1.33 24.53 -13.58
C SER A 252 2.82 24.35 -13.41
N THR A 253 3.57 25.04 -14.26
CA THR A 253 5.02 25.23 -14.14
C THR A 253 5.39 26.16 -12.96
N SER A 254 4.38 26.73 -12.29
CA SER A 254 4.52 27.60 -11.12
C SER A 254 4.49 26.78 -9.82
N PRO A 255 5.39 27.05 -8.85
CA PRO A 255 5.38 26.43 -7.52
C PRO A 255 4.29 27.02 -6.60
N ASP A 256 3.19 27.56 -7.16
CA ASP A 256 2.10 28.14 -6.38
C ASP A 256 1.58 27.10 -5.37
N ASN A 257 1.32 27.54 -4.15
CA ASN A 257 0.93 26.69 -3.01
C ASN A 257 1.97 25.62 -2.60
N ALA A 258 3.24 25.75 -3.00
CA ALA A 258 4.34 24.89 -2.59
C ALA A 258 4.17 23.40 -2.96
N VAL A 259 3.44 23.11 -4.03
CA VAL A 259 3.42 21.80 -4.68
C VAL A 259 4.51 21.70 -5.75
N TRP A 260 4.96 20.48 -6.04
CA TRP A 260 5.92 20.22 -7.11
C TRP A 260 5.27 20.49 -8.48
N ALA A 261 5.92 21.31 -9.31
CA ALA A 261 5.44 21.64 -10.65
C ALA A 261 5.57 20.42 -11.57
N ASN A 262 4.51 20.06 -12.31
CA ASN A 262 4.62 19.10 -13.41
C ASN A 262 4.97 19.86 -14.70
N HIS A 263 6.08 19.50 -15.32
CA HIS A 263 6.40 19.90 -16.67
C HIS A 263 6.23 18.68 -17.57
N ALA A 264 5.46 18.80 -18.66
CA ALA A 264 5.46 17.79 -19.71
C ALA A 264 6.91 17.57 -20.18
N GLU A 265 7.34 16.32 -20.19
CA GLU A 265 8.71 15.96 -20.56
C GLU A 265 9.03 16.45 -21.97
N ASP A 266 10.29 16.88 -22.18
CA ASP A 266 10.88 17.58 -23.34
C ASP A 266 11.05 19.10 -23.28
N VAL A 267 10.53 19.80 -22.26
CA VAL A 267 10.98 21.19 -22.03
C VAL A 267 12.27 21.16 -21.24
N ASN A 268 13.40 21.07 -21.93
CA ASN A 268 14.70 21.34 -21.33
C ASN A 268 14.66 22.75 -20.69
N ALA A 269 14.59 22.80 -19.35
CA ALA A 269 14.58 24.04 -18.58
C ALA A 269 15.83 24.91 -18.84
N PHE A 270 16.88 24.31 -19.42
CA PHE A 270 18.14 24.97 -19.75
C PHE A 270 18.66 24.58 -21.15
N GLY A 271 18.26 25.34 -22.17
CA GLY A 271 18.84 25.23 -23.51
C GLY A 271 20.28 25.76 -23.58
N THR A 272 21.14 25.13 -24.40
CA THR A 272 22.49 25.64 -24.73
C THR A 272 22.47 26.80 -25.72
N THR A 273 21.30 27.11 -26.27
CA THR A 273 21.01 28.30 -27.07
C THR A 273 19.98 29.16 -26.34
N GLN A 274 20.19 30.47 -26.37
CA GLN A 274 19.33 31.43 -25.69
C GLN A 274 17.93 31.43 -26.33
N ASN A 275 16.94 30.84 -25.67
CA ASN A 275 15.58 30.72 -26.19
C ASN A 275 14.73 31.99 -25.93
N THR A 276 15.15 32.85 -25.00
CA THR A 276 14.54 34.17 -24.77
C THR A 276 15.52 35.12 -24.09
N THR A 277 15.34 36.43 -24.27
CA THR A 277 16.07 37.41 -23.47
C THR A 277 15.37 37.51 -22.11
N MET A 278 16.08 37.16 -21.02
CA MET A 278 15.58 37.35 -19.65
C MET A 278 14.99 38.76 -19.51
N ALA A 279 13.82 38.88 -18.87
CA ALA A 279 13.24 40.19 -18.62
C ALA A 279 14.28 41.09 -17.93
N ALA A 280 14.49 42.30 -18.45
CA ALA A 280 15.46 43.23 -17.88
C ALA A 280 15.08 43.49 -16.41
N GLY A 281 15.87 42.96 -15.48
CA GLY A 281 15.58 43.02 -14.05
C GLY A 281 15.10 41.72 -13.39
N ALA A 282 15.06 40.58 -14.08
CA ALA A 282 14.77 39.28 -13.45
C ALA A 282 15.88 38.81 -12.48
N VAL A 283 17.11 39.35 -12.65
CA VAL A 283 18.15 39.39 -11.61
C VAL A 283 18.42 40.86 -11.28
N ALA A 284 17.39 41.57 -10.85
CA ALA A 284 17.59 42.82 -10.13
C ALA A 284 18.04 42.43 -8.72
N VAL A 285 19.31 42.65 -8.40
CA VAL A 285 19.71 42.82 -6.99
C VAL A 285 18.95 44.08 -6.55
N ALA A 286 17.80 43.87 -5.88
CA ALA A 286 16.86 44.95 -5.56
C ALA A 286 17.50 46.04 -4.69
N ASN A 287 18.61 45.72 -4.04
CA ASN A 287 19.54 46.67 -3.47
C ASN A 287 20.86 46.53 -4.23
N ALA A 288 21.52 47.63 -4.58
CA ALA A 288 22.87 47.60 -5.17
C ALA A 288 23.76 46.53 -4.49
N PRO A 289 24.63 45.81 -5.21
CA PRO A 289 25.45 44.75 -4.62
C PRO A 289 26.12 45.26 -3.34
N SER A 290 25.73 44.67 -2.21
CA SER A 290 26.34 44.94 -0.91
C SER A 290 27.84 44.70 -1.06
N GLY A 291 28.65 45.76 -0.97
CA GLY A 291 30.11 45.70 -1.15
C GLY A 291 30.68 46.42 -2.37
N GLY A 292 29.87 47.11 -3.19
CA GLY A 292 30.36 48.09 -4.18
C GLY A 292 31.33 47.54 -5.23
N GLY A 293 31.25 46.24 -5.53
CA GLY A 293 32.16 45.57 -6.47
C GLY A 293 33.57 45.30 -5.94
N GLN A 294 33.80 45.42 -4.64
CA GLN A 294 35.09 45.06 -4.03
C GLN A 294 35.17 43.54 -3.83
N ALA A 295 36.39 42.99 -3.94
CA ALA A 295 36.65 41.61 -3.58
C ALA A 295 36.31 41.40 -2.09
N HIS A 296 35.58 40.33 -1.76
CA HIS A 296 35.31 39.93 -0.39
C HIS A 296 36.07 38.64 -0.08
N GLU A 297 36.54 38.53 1.15
CA GLU A 297 37.26 37.35 1.62
C GLU A 297 36.26 36.21 1.86
N ASN A 298 36.36 35.15 1.04
CA ASN A 298 35.54 33.93 1.14
C ASN A 298 36.33 32.81 1.83
N ARG A 299 36.78 33.06 3.06
CA ARG A 299 37.50 32.06 3.88
C ARG A 299 36.56 31.56 4.98
N PRO A 300 36.49 30.24 5.24
CA PRO A 300 35.74 29.72 6.38
C PRO A 300 36.25 30.34 7.70
N PRO A 301 35.39 30.51 8.73
CA PRO A 301 35.81 31.07 10.01
C PRO A 301 36.95 30.24 10.62
N GLN A 302 38.01 30.91 11.10
CA GLN A 302 39.08 30.24 11.85
C GLN A 302 38.74 30.23 13.35
N LEU A 303 38.82 29.06 13.98
CA LEU A 303 38.75 28.91 15.44
C LEU A 303 40.17 28.95 16.00
N ALA A 304 40.49 29.91 16.87
CA ALA A 304 41.78 29.94 17.56
C ALA A 304 41.81 28.84 18.63
N MET A 305 42.61 27.79 18.39
CA MET A 305 42.93 26.79 19.40
C MET A 305 44.01 27.34 20.33
N HIS A 306 43.63 27.74 21.56
CA HIS A 306 44.60 27.99 22.63
C HIS A 306 45.01 26.64 23.24
N TYR A 307 46.24 26.20 23.01
CA TYR A 307 46.82 25.03 23.68
C TYR A 307 48.02 25.44 24.52
N ILE A 308 48.00 25.07 25.80
CA ILE A 308 49.13 25.19 26.71
C ILE A 308 49.82 23.83 26.72
N ILE A 309 51.06 23.76 26.23
CA ILE A 309 51.82 22.50 26.19
C ILE A 309 52.39 22.15 27.58
N CYS A 310 52.67 23.14 28.44
CA CYS A 310 52.94 22.95 29.87
C CYS A 310 52.79 24.28 30.63
N LEU A 311 52.42 24.24 31.90
CA LEU A 311 52.41 25.41 32.79
C LEU A 311 53.77 25.65 33.45
N GLU A 312 54.63 24.62 33.50
CA GLU A 312 55.99 24.67 34.02
C GLU A 312 56.89 23.72 33.20
N GLY A 313 58.09 24.18 32.87
CA GLY A 313 59.10 23.39 32.15
C GLY A 313 60.50 23.91 32.42
N ILE A 314 61.48 23.00 32.52
CA ILE A 314 62.89 23.36 32.73
C ILE A 314 63.49 23.74 31.36
N TYR A 315 63.90 25.00 31.22
CA TYR A 315 64.54 25.51 30.02
C TYR A 315 65.91 24.83 29.82
N PRO A 316 66.21 24.23 28.65
CA PRO A 316 67.53 23.64 28.44
C PRO A 316 68.62 24.73 28.36
N ALA A 317 69.69 24.56 29.14
CA ALA A 317 70.86 25.43 29.09
C ALA A 317 71.57 25.24 27.74
N ARG A 318 71.82 26.36 27.04
CA ARG A 318 72.55 26.37 25.77
C ARG A 318 74.06 26.26 26.08
N SER A 319 74.74 25.24 25.55
CA SER A 319 76.22 25.17 25.51
C SER A 319 76.78 26.01 24.38
#